data_AF-A0A1F4M5B4-F1
#
_entry.id   AF-A0A1F4M5B4-F1
#
_cell.length_a   1.000
_cell.length_b   1.000
_cell.length_c   1.000
_cell.angle_alpha   90.00
_cell.angle_beta   90.00
_cell.angle_gamma   90.00
#
_symmetry.space_group_name_H-M   'P 1'
#
loop_
_entity.id
_entity.type
_entity.pdbx_description
1 polymer ?
#
loop_
_entity_poly.entity_id
_entity_poly.type
_entity_poly.pdbx_seq_one_letter_code
_entity_poly.pdbx_strand_id
1 'polypeptide(L)'
;MMAVSVMVIIRSRNLFGVIVLSGIYSFLMATVLVAMDAVDVAMTEAAVGAGISTVLLLGALYLCKSEEAHAPSKPLLPLLISLSVGGMLIYGTLGLPEFSDPKAPIHQHVVPRYLNELKQEVDVPNVVTAVLASYRGYDTLGETTVVFTAGAGVVALLRRRRKGRKL
;
A
#
# COMPACT_ATOMS: atom_id res chain seq x y z
N MET A 1 1.64 -14.96 -11.53
CA MET A 1 1.04 -15.25 -10.20
C MET A 1 0.15 -14.11 -9.71
N MET A 2 0.65 -12.87 -9.58
CA MET A 2 -0.17 -11.74 -9.06
C MET A 2 -1.45 -11.47 -9.86
N ALA A 3 -1.38 -11.45 -11.20
CA ALA A 3 -2.56 -11.28 -12.05
C ALA A 3 -3.61 -12.40 -11.85
N VAL A 4 -3.15 -13.63 -11.58
CA VAL A 4 -4.04 -14.75 -11.26
C VAL A 4 -4.71 -14.52 -9.91
N SER A 5 -3.97 -14.09 -8.89
CA SER A 5 -4.54 -13.75 -7.57
C SER A 5 -5.65 -12.69 -7.70
N VAL A 6 -5.41 -11.62 -8.48
CA VAL A 6 -6.42 -10.58 -8.74
C VAL A 6 -7.66 -11.14 -9.44
N MET A 7 -7.47 -11.98 -10.46
CA MET A 7 -8.60 -12.60 -11.16
C MET A 7 -9.43 -13.50 -10.25
N VAL A 8 -8.79 -14.23 -9.33
CA VAL A 8 -9.48 -15.06 -8.33
C VAL A 8 -10.21 -14.18 -7.31
N ILE A 9 -9.59 -13.10 -6.83
CA ILE A 9 -10.21 -12.14 -5.90
C ILE A 9 -11.50 -11.58 -6.51
N ILE A 10 -11.48 -11.13 -7.76
CA ILE A 10 -12.64 -10.55 -8.46
C ILE A 10 -13.80 -11.55 -8.59
N ARG A 11 -13.51 -12.86 -8.60
CA ARG A 11 -14.53 -13.92 -8.73
C ARG A 11 -14.98 -14.51 -7.40
N SER A 12 -14.26 -14.23 -6.32
CA SER A 12 -14.54 -14.77 -4.99
C SER A 12 -15.63 -13.95 -4.30
N ARG A 13 -16.70 -14.63 -3.87
CA ARG A 13 -17.75 -14.04 -3.03
C ARG A 13 -17.50 -14.21 -1.53
N ASN A 14 -16.61 -15.13 -1.20
CA ASN A 14 -16.19 -15.39 0.16
C ASN A 14 -15.14 -14.35 0.57
N LEU A 15 -15.52 -13.49 1.52
CA LEU A 15 -14.71 -12.36 1.98
C LEU A 15 -13.50 -12.82 2.81
N PHE A 16 -13.59 -13.96 3.51
CA PHE A 16 -12.40 -14.54 4.15
C PHE A 16 -11.36 -14.92 3.10
N GLY A 17 -11.79 -15.58 2.02
CA GLY A 17 -10.94 -15.91 0.88
C GLY A 17 -10.33 -14.68 0.22
N VAL A 18 -11.12 -13.61 0.04
CA VAL A 18 -10.65 -12.33 -0.50
C VAL A 18 -9.55 -11.71 0.37
N ILE A 19 -9.73 -11.71 1.70
CA ILE A 19 -8.73 -11.16 2.63
C ILE A 19 -7.42 -11.95 2.56
N VAL A 20 -7.49 -13.28 2.61
CA VAL A 20 -6.30 -14.14 2.52
C VAL A 20 -5.58 -13.96 1.18
N LEU A 21 -6.32 -13.94 0.07
CA LEU A 21 -5.75 -13.73 -1.26
C LEU A 21 -5.14 -12.34 -1.43
N SER A 22 -5.71 -11.31 -0.80
CA SER A 22 -5.16 -9.95 -0.80
C SER A 22 -3.85 -9.88 0.01
N GLY A 23 -3.77 -10.61 1.13
CA GLY A 23 -2.53 -10.77 1.89
C GLY A 23 -1.45 -11.48 1.06
N ILE A 24 -1.80 -12.55 0.35
CA ILE A 24 -0.87 -13.25 -0.56
C ILE A 24 -0.42 -12.32 -1.69
N TYR A 25 -1.33 -11.55 -2.28
CA TYR A 25 -0.97 -10.57 -3.32
C TYR A 25 0.07 -9.56 -2.81
N SER A 26 -0.16 -9.00 -1.62
CA SER A 26 0.76 -8.03 -0.99
C SER A 26 2.12 -8.67 -0.67
N PHE A 27 2.12 -9.91 -0.20
CA PHE A 27 3.37 -10.66 0.04
C PHE A 27 4.13 -10.93 -1.27
N LEU A 28 3.44 -11.30 -2.35
CA LEU A 28 4.04 -11.43 -3.68
C LEU A 28 4.60 -10.09 -4.17
N MET A 29 3.90 -8.98 -3.95
CA MET A 29 4.41 -7.65 -4.28
C MET A 29 5.71 -7.32 -3.52
N ALA A 30 5.79 -7.67 -2.23
CA ALA A 30 7.02 -7.50 -1.46
C ALA A 30 8.19 -8.28 -2.09
N THR A 31 7.97 -9.49 -2.61
CA THR A 31 9.04 -10.23 -3.31
C THR A 31 9.49 -9.55 -4.61
N VAL A 32 8.58 -8.90 -5.34
CA VAL A 32 8.92 -8.09 -6.52
C VAL A 32 9.75 -6.87 -6.13
N LEU A 33 9.41 -6.21 -5.01
CA LEU A 33 10.18 -5.07 -4.49
C LEU A 33 11.60 -5.48 -4.07
N VAL A 34 11.76 -6.63 -3.41
CA VAL A 34 13.10 -7.19 -3.13
C VAL A 34 13.88 -7.46 -4.43
N ALA A 35 13.22 -8.02 -5.45
CA ALA A 35 13.86 -8.26 -6.74
C ALA A 35 14.27 -6.97 -7.46
N MET A 36 13.65 -5.83 -7.14
CA MET A 36 14.00 -4.49 -7.63
C MET A 36 14.97 -3.75 -6.69
N ASP A 37 15.60 -4.43 -5.74
CA ASP A 37 16.54 -3.87 -4.76
C ASP A 37 15.93 -2.82 -3.82
N ALA A 38 14.60 -2.82 -3.67
CA ALA A 38 13.85 -1.93 -2.80
C ALA A 38 13.49 -2.63 -1.47
N VAL A 39 14.50 -3.04 -0.72
CA VAL A 39 14.31 -3.88 0.49
C VAL A 39 13.50 -3.20 1.59
N ASP A 40 13.73 -1.92 1.86
CA ASP A 40 13.02 -1.19 2.92
C ASP A 40 11.52 -1.05 2.57
N VAL A 41 11.20 -0.78 1.31
CA VAL A 41 9.82 -0.73 0.81
C VAL A 41 9.19 -2.11 0.89
N ALA A 42 9.92 -3.16 0.49
CA ALA A 42 9.43 -4.54 0.58
C ALA A 42 9.10 -4.96 2.02
N MET A 43 9.91 -4.56 3.01
CA MET A 43 9.65 -4.82 4.42
C MET A 43 8.35 -4.15 4.88
N THR A 44 8.12 -2.90 4.47
CA THR A 44 6.87 -2.19 4.81
C THR A 44 5.64 -2.81 4.15
N GLU A 45 5.75 -3.26 2.89
CA GLU A 45 4.67 -3.94 2.18
C GLU A 45 4.34 -5.30 2.83
N ALA A 46 5.36 -6.07 3.21
CA ALA A 46 5.16 -7.33 3.91
C ALA A 46 4.54 -7.12 5.31
N ALA A 47 5.03 -6.14 6.07
CA ALA A 47 4.56 -5.89 7.43
C ALA A 47 3.15 -5.28 7.47
N VAL A 48 2.90 -4.24 6.67
CA VAL A 48 1.65 -3.48 6.70
C VAL A 48 0.62 -4.06 5.73
N GLY A 49 1.02 -4.27 4.47
CA GLY A 49 0.14 -4.78 3.41
C GLY A 49 -0.28 -6.23 3.66
N ALA A 50 0.69 -7.14 3.78
CA ALA A 50 0.38 -8.54 4.03
C ALA A 50 0.06 -8.85 5.51
N GLY A 51 0.73 -8.17 6.46
CA GLY A 51 0.58 -8.43 7.90
C GLY A 51 -0.62 -7.72 8.54
N ILE A 52 -0.44 -6.47 8.95
CA ILE A 52 -1.39 -5.72 9.78
C ILE A 52 -2.76 -5.59 9.09
N SER A 53 -2.80 -5.28 7.79
CA SER A 53 -4.05 -5.13 7.03
C SER A 53 -4.90 -6.41 7.06
N THR A 54 -4.27 -7.57 6.86
CA THR A 54 -4.94 -8.88 6.93
C THR A 54 -5.56 -9.10 8.31
N VAL A 55 -4.81 -8.82 9.39
CA VAL A 55 -5.32 -8.97 10.77
C VAL A 55 -6.50 -8.04 11.03
N LEU A 56 -6.39 -6.76 10.63
CA LEU A 56 -7.47 -5.78 10.81
C LEU A 56 -8.72 -6.14 10.00
N LEU A 57 -8.56 -6.58 8.75
CA LEU A 57 -9.67 -7.00 7.89
C LEU A 57 -10.33 -8.28 8.40
N LEU A 58 -9.58 -9.25 8.91
CA LEU A 58 -10.14 -10.42 9.58
C LEU A 58 -10.89 -10.04 10.87
N GLY A 59 -10.35 -9.09 11.65
CA GLY A 59 -11.03 -8.53 12.82
C GLY A 59 -12.33 -7.81 12.46
N ALA A 60 -12.36 -7.08 11.35
CA ALA A 60 -13.57 -6.46 10.82
C ALA A 60 -14.56 -7.52 10.31
N LEU A 61 -14.06 -8.57 9.66
CA LEU A 61 -14.87 -9.68 9.15
C LEU A 61 -15.58 -10.42 10.28
N TYR A 62 -14.94 -10.56 11.45
CA TYR A 62 -15.58 -11.14 12.63
C TYR A 62 -16.86 -10.38 13.06
N LEU A 63 -16.95 -9.09 12.74
CA LEU A 63 -18.11 -8.24 13.03
C LEU A 63 -19.08 -8.13 11.84
N CYS A 64 -18.77 -8.76 10.71
CA CYS A 64 -19.50 -8.68 9.45
C CYS A 64 -19.96 -10.07 8.98
N LYS A 65 -20.77 -10.12 7.92
CA LYS A 65 -21.04 -11.39 7.23
C LYS A 65 -19.83 -11.77 6.37
N SER A 66 -19.57 -13.07 6.24
CA SER A 66 -18.44 -13.61 5.48
C SER A 66 -18.67 -13.70 3.97
N GLU A 67 -19.90 -13.50 3.51
CA GLU A 67 -20.29 -13.53 2.10
C GLU A 67 -20.70 -12.15 1.62
N GLU A 68 -20.33 -11.85 0.37
CA GLU A 68 -20.69 -10.62 -0.31
C GLU A 68 -22.21 -10.44 -0.39
N ALA A 69 -22.68 -9.21 -0.17
CA ALA A 69 -24.08 -8.87 -0.35
C ALA A 69 -24.48 -8.95 -1.84
N HIS A 70 -25.69 -9.45 -2.13
CA HIS A 70 -26.18 -9.47 -3.51
C HIS A 70 -26.40 -8.05 -4.02
N ALA A 71 -25.65 -7.67 -5.06
CA ALA A 71 -25.87 -6.40 -5.75
C ALA A 71 -27.24 -6.42 -6.47
N PRO A 72 -28.07 -5.37 -6.32
CA PRO A 72 -29.41 -5.32 -6.92
C PRO A 72 -29.39 -5.19 -8.45
N SER A 73 -28.26 -4.82 -9.06
CA SER A 73 -28.12 -4.61 -10.51
C SER A 73 -26.77 -5.08 -11.04
N LYS A 74 -26.69 -5.35 -12.35
CA LYS A 74 -25.42 -5.63 -13.02
C LYS A 74 -24.50 -4.41 -12.92
N PRO A 75 -23.26 -4.54 -12.42
CA PRO A 75 -22.36 -3.40 -12.19
C PRO A 75 -21.64 -2.95 -13.47
N LEU A 76 -22.37 -2.74 -14.58
CA LEU A 76 -21.79 -2.33 -15.87
C LEU A 76 -21.12 -0.96 -15.78
N LEU A 77 -21.76 0.02 -15.14
CA LEU A 77 -21.20 1.36 -14.98
C LEU A 77 -19.94 1.37 -14.08
N PRO A 78 -19.96 0.77 -12.86
CA PRO A 78 -18.74 0.61 -12.06
C PRO A 78 -17.61 -0.12 -12.79
N LEU A 79 -17.94 -1.15 -13.58
CA LEU A 79 -16.95 -1.90 -14.35
C LEU A 79 -16.32 -1.04 -15.45
N LEU A 80 -17.12 -0.28 -16.21
CA LEU A 80 -16.63 0.64 -17.24
C LEU A 80 -15.72 1.72 -16.65
N ILE A 81 -16.10 2.28 -15.49
CA ILE A 81 -15.28 3.27 -14.79
C ILE A 81 -13.96 2.65 -14.35
N SER A 82 -13.98 1.48 -13.72
CA SER A 82 -12.76 0.78 -13.27
C SER A 82 -11.83 0.45 -14.44
N LEU A 83 -12.36 -0.06 -15.55
CA LEU A 83 -11.60 -0.33 -16.77
C LEU A 83 -11.03 0.95 -17.39
N SER A 84 -11.80 2.03 -17.41
CA SER A 84 -11.33 3.33 -17.93
C SER A 84 -10.20 3.89 -17.07
N VAL A 85 -10.33 3.84 -15.74
CA VAL A 85 -9.26 4.27 -14.82
C VAL A 85 -8.03 3.39 -14.97
N GLY A 86 -8.20 2.07 -15.02
CA GLY A 86 -7.10 1.13 -15.27
C GLY A 86 -6.38 1.40 -16.59
N GLY A 87 -7.12 1.62 -17.67
CA GLY A 87 -6.58 1.98 -18.97
C GLY A 87 -5.84 3.32 -18.96
N MET A 88 -6.38 4.32 -18.26
CA MET A 88 -5.72 5.62 -18.09
C MET A 88 -4.41 5.50 -17.30
N LEU A 89 -4.37 4.69 -16.25
CA LEU A 89 -3.15 4.43 -15.48
C LEU A 89 -2.10 3.73 -16.34
N ILE A 90 -2.48 2.70 -17.11
CA ILE A 90 -1.58 2.01 -18.05
C ILE A 90 -1.05 2.99 -19.09
N TYR A 91 -1.92 3.83 -19.67
CA TYR A 91 -1.48 4.87 -20.61
C TYR A 91 -0.47 5.83 -19.97
N GLY A 92 -0.68 6.23 -18.71
CA GLY A 92 0.26 7.05 -17.95
C GLY A 92 1.63 6.37 -17.77
N THR A 93 1.68 5.04 -17.62
CA THR A 93 2.96 4.32 -17.51
C THR A 93 3.79 4.34 -18.78
N LEU A 94 3.18 4.56 -19.95
CA LEU A 94 3.91 4.67 -21.22
C LEU A 94 4.76 5.94 -21.31
N GLY A 95 4.48 6.94 -20.47
CA GLY A 95 5.27 8.16 -20.36
C GLY A 95 6.42 8.09 -19.36
N LEU A 96 6.55 6.97 -18.63
CA LEU A 96 7.65 6.77 -17.68
C LEU A 96 8.93 6.37 -18.41
N PRO A 97 10.12 6.75 -17.89
CA PRO A 97 11.39 6.23 -18.40
C PRO A 97 11.42 4.70 -18.43
N GLU A 98 12.16 4.15 -19.37
CA GLU A 98 12.38 2.70 -19.43
C GLU A 98 13.08 2.21 -18.16
N PHE A 99 12.83 0.93 -17.83
CA PHE A 99 13.47 0.30 -16.69
C PHE A 99 15.00 0.33 -16.87
N SER A 100 15.70 0.82 -15.84
CA SER A 100 17.16 0.98 -15.82
C SER A 100 17.74 1.99 -16.82
N ASP A 101 16.94 2.94 -17.35
CA ASP A 101 17.46 4.02 -18.20
C ASP A 101 18.40 4.96 -17.42
N PRO A 102 19.72 5.02 -17.74
CA PRO A 102 20.66 5.91 -17.07
C PRO A 102 20.35 7.41 -17.26
N LYS A 103 19.56 7.75 -18.29
CA LYS A 103 19.15 9.12 -18.60
C LYS A 103 17.87 9.53 -17.88
N ALA A 104 17.27 8.65 -17.09
CA ALA A 104 16.09 9.00 -16.30
C ALA A 104 16.37 10.21 -15.39
N PRO A 105 15.44 11.16 -15.25
CA PRO A 105 15.66 12.40 -14.50
C PRO A 105 16.18 12.20 -13.06
N ILE A 106 15.79 11.10 -12.42
CA ILE A 106 16.23 10.75 -11.06
C ILE A 106 17.74 10.51 -10.98
N HIS A 107 18.37 9.95 -12.03
CA HIS A 107 19.79 9.62 -12.07
C HIS A 107 20.68 10.82 -12.42
N GLN A 108 20.08 11.92 -12.89
CA GLN A 108 20.84 13.10 -13.34
C GLN A 108 21.15 14.08 -12.20
N HIS A 109 20.28 14.17 -11.19
CA HIS A 109 20.41 15.22 -10.16
C HIS A 109 20.31 14.68 -8.73
N VAL A 110 19.19 14.02 -8.42
CA VAL A 110 18.83 13.69 -7.04
C VAL A 110 19.64 12.50 -6.51
N VAL A 111 19.73 11.41 -7.28
CA VAL A 111 20.46 10.21 -6.87
C VAL A 111 21.96 10.48 -6.69
N PRO A 112 22.67 11.18 -7.61
CA PRO A 112 24.09 11.49 -7.41
C PRO A 112 24.35 12.31 -6.14
N ARG A 113 23.47 13.28 -5.82
CA ARG A 113 23.58 14.05 -4.57
C ARG A 113 23.48 13.15 -3.34
N TYR A 114 22.43 12.33 -3.27
CA TYR A 114 22.23 11.44 -2.12
C TYR A 114 23.30 10.36 -1.99
N LEU A 115 23.89 9.86 -3.06
CA LEU A 115 24.91 8.81 -2.97
C LEU A 115 26.30 9.37 -2.62
N ASN A 116 26.68 10.51 -3.20
CA ASN A 116 28.04 11.04 -3.05
C ASN A 116 28.20 11.86 -1.76
N GLU A 117 27.16 12.58 -1.35
CA GLU A 117 27.25 13.54 -0.24
C GLU A 117 26.71 12.97 1.08
N LEU A 118 26.06 11.80 1.07
CA LEU A 118 25.52 11.14 2.26
C LEU A 118 26.52 11.09 3.42
N LYS A 119 27.72 10.57 3.14
CA LYS A 119 28.74 10.30 4.16
C LYS A 119 29.29 11.57 4.80
N GLN A 120 29.14 12.72 4.14
CA GLN A 120 29.63 14.00 4.63
C GLN A 120 28.55 14.75 5.41
N GLU A 121 27.27 14.52 5.09
CA GLU A 121 26.15 15.23 5.70
C GLU A 121 25.46 14.45 6.83
N VAL A 122 25.45 13.11 6.76
CA VAL A 122 24.67 12.26 7.66
C VAL A 122 25.45 10.99 8.02
N ASP A 123 25.62 10.72 9.31
CA ASP A 123 26.29 9.53 9.84
C ASP A 123 25.35 8.31 9.91
N VAL A 124 24.63 8.04 8.81
CA VAL A 124 23.71 6.90 8.68
C VAL A 124 24.07 6.10 7.43
N PRO A 125 24.37 4.80 7.55
CA PRO A 125 24.87 4.01 6.43
C PRO A 125 23.77 3.62 5.41
N ASN A 126 22.51 3.55 5.83
CA ASN A 126 21.39 3.25 4.92
C ASN A 126 20.91 4.54 4.25
N VAL A 127 21.06 4.60 2.91
CA VAL A 127 20.65 5.72 2.07
C VAL A 127 19.16 6.03 2.19
N VAL A 128 18.29 5.02 2.18
CA VAL A 128 16.83 5.21 2.25
C VAL A 128 16.44 5.84 3.58
N THR A 129 16.94 5.30 4.69
CA THR A 129 16.70 5.86 6.02
C THR A 129 17.24 7.27 6.15
N ALA A 130 18.43 7.55 5.63
CA ALA A 130 19.01 8.88 5.64
C ALA A 130 18.19 9.88 4.80
N VAL A 131 17.68 9.46 3.64
CA VAL A 131 16.79 10.30 2.82
C VAL A 131 15.49 10.58 3.53
N LEU A 132 14.82 9.58 4.09
CA LEU A 132 13.54 9.75 4.77
C LEU A 132 13.66 10.57 6.06
N ALA A 133 14.69 10.33 6.87
CA ALA A 133 14.83 11.00 8.18
C ALA A 133 15.49 12.38 8.08
N SER A 134 16.48 12.56 7.20
CA SER A 134 17.30 13.79 7.15
C SER A 134 16.93 14.68 5.97
N TYR A 135 17.08 14.21 4.73
CA TYR A 135 16.86 15.06 3.54
C TYR A 135 15.39 15.40 3.32
N ARG A 136 14.49 14.45 3.57
CA ARG A 136 13.04 14.55 3.38
C ARG A 136 12.28 14.30 4.69
N GLY A 137 12.89 14.64 5.82
CA GLY A 137 12.31 14.47 7.16
C GLY A 137 10.94 15.14 7.34
N TYR A 138 10.69 16.25 6.64
CA TYR A 138 9.38 16.91 6.65
C TYR A 138 8.26 16.06 6.04
N ASP A 139 8.54 15.30 4.98
CA ASP A 139 7.55 14.41 4.36
C ASP A 139 7.20 13.28 5.34
N THR A 140 8.21 12.68 5.99
CA THR A 140 8.01 11.64 7.01
C THR A 140 7.33 12.17 8.29
N LEU A 141 7.59 13.41 8.69
CA LEU A 141 6.84 14.07 9.77
C LEU A 141 5.34 14.20 9.40
N GLY A 142 5.05 14.53 8.13
CA GLY A 142 3.70 14.55 7.60
C GLY A 142 3.03 13.17 7.65
N GLU A 143 3.71 12.14 7.14
CA GLU A 143 3.23 10.75 7.15
C GLU A 143 2.93 10.26 8.57
N THR A 144 3.86 10.46 9.52
CA THR A 144 3.68 10.07 10.93
C THR A 144 2.52 10.81 11.59
N THR A 145 2.31 12.09 11.26
CA THR A 145 1.15 12.86 11.72
C THR A 145 -0.16 12.28 11.19
N VAL A 146 -0.22 11.87 9.92
CA VAL A 146 -1.40 11.23 9.32
C VAL A 146 -1.69 9.89 10.00
N VAL A 147 -0.68 9.04 10.19
CA VAL A 147 -0.84 7.74 10.88
C VAL A 147 -1.30 7.93 12.32
N PHE A 148 -0.69 8.88 13.05
CA PHE A 148 -1.07 9.20 14.41
C PHE A 148 -2.52 9.68 14.51
N THR A 149 -2.93 10.61 13.63
CA THR A 149 -4.30 11.14 13.62
C THR A 149 -5.33 10.08 13.22
N ALA A 150 -5.02 9.19 12.27
CA ALA A 150 -5.85 8.04 11.93
C ALA A 150 -6.03 7.09 13.13
N GLY A 151 -4.94 6.74 13.81
CA GLY A 151 -4.96 5.90 15.01
C GLY A 151 -5.77 6.53 16.15
N ALA A 152 -5.56 7.82 16.43
CA ALA A 152 -6.34 8.56 17.42
C ALA A 152 -7.83 8.62 17.06
N GLY A 153 -8.16 8.79 15.77
CA GLY A 153 -9.51 8.75 15.24
C GLY A 153 -10.20 7.40 15.47
N VAL A 154 -9.50 6.29 15.18
CA VAL A 154 -10.01 4.93 15.44
C VAL A 154 -10.29 4.73 16.94
N VAL A 155 -9.36 5.12 17.82
CA VAL A 155 -9.55 5.04 19.29
C VAL A 155 -10.75 5.88 19.74
N ALA A 156 -10.89 7.10 19.24
CA ALA A 156 -12.01 7.99 19.56
C ALA A 156 -13.37 7.41 19.12
N LEU A 157 -13.44 6.84 17.90
CA LEU A 157 -14.64 6.19 17.38
C LEU A 157 -15.04 4.96 18.20
N LEU A 158 -14.07 4.10 18.53
CA LEU A 158 -14.32 2.88 19.32
C LEU A 158 -14.70 3.20 20.77
N ARG A 159 -14.12 4.24 21.38
CA ARG A 159 -14.43 4.66 22.76
C ARG A 159 -15.87 5.17 22.92
N ARG A 160 -16.45 5.77 21.87
CA ARG A 160 -17.79 6.39 21.92
C ARG A 160 -18.94 5.37 21.99
N ARG A 161 -18.72 4.09 21.63
CA ARG A 161 -19.79 3.06 21.54
C ARG A 161 -20.23 2.40 22.86
N ARG A 162 -19.66 2.76 24.02
CA ARG A 162 -19.99 2.10 25.30
C ARG A 162 -21.15 2.69 26.12
N LYS A 163 -21.89 3.69 25.62
CA LYS A 163 -22.91 4.41 26.43
C LYS A 163 -24.36 4.23 25.97
N GLY A 164 -24.76 3.01 25.59
CA GLY A 164 -26.11 2.77 25.05
C GLY A 164 -26.62 1.33 25.03
N ARG A 165 -26.25 0.47 25.99
CA ARG A 165 -26.95 -0.81 26.21
C ARG A 165 -27.45 -0.88 27.65
N LYS A 166 -28.59 -0.25 27.89
CA LYS A 166 -29.52 -0.67 28.95
C LYS A 166 -30.37 -1.78 28.31
N LEU A 167 -30.11 -3.02 28.69
CA LEU A 167 -31.12 -4.08 28.66
C LEU A 167 -31.98 -3.91 29.91
#